data_AF-E8NGN6-F1
#
_entry.id   AF-E8NGN6-F1
#
_cell.length_a   1.000
_cell.length_b   1.000
_cell.length_c   1.000
_cell.angle_alpha   90.00
_cell.angle_beta   90.00
_cell.angle_gamma   90.00
#
_symmetry.space_group_name_H-M   'P 1'
#
loop_
_entity.id
_entity.type
_entity.pdbx_description
1 polymer ?
#
loop_
_entity_poly.entity_id
_entity_poly.type
_entity_poly.pdbx_seq_one_letter_code
_entity_poly.pdbx_strand_id
1 'polypeptide(L)'
;MLVVIAAMGLLPLSACAVGAGQAPPSGAQDPDVVAARTAAAAAEQDLIAAAALGEPISTSVQDTCKRGSYSAPWGPYDPYYWSCGHVTSWVVSTATADPAQLIADYRAHLAGLGCTPDEAAFDMTADYWQMYGVPGQNANGEPYTVDDLPGGTAVCADGRTVGVAFRSAAGFDTTTFFTYAEGDGETITNEPPNLAAIHARAPELVVVLSTSTGYHTVLRREPEPPSTPEPGYCACYSGSTCDCPGG
;
A
#
# COMPACT_ATOMS: atom_id res chain seq x y z
N MET A 1 -57.63 11.76 27.49
CA MET A 1 -57.63 11.91 26.02
C MET A 1 -57.35 13.36 25.67
N LEU A 2 -56.10 13.68 25.32
CA LEU A 2 -55.77 14.42 24.10
C LEU A 2 -54.23 14.48 23.98
N VAL A 3 -53.77 14.17 22.78
CA VAL A 3 -52.38 14.14 22.33
C VAL A 3 -51.97 15.56 21.92
N VAL A 4 -50.78 16.02 22.31
CA VAL A 4 -50.07 17.09 21.60
C VAL A 4 -48.61 16.67 21.46
N ILE A 5 -48.25 16.36 20.21
CA ILE A 5 -46.93 15.96 19.75
C ILE A 5 -46.06 17.21 19.68
N ALA A 6 -44.92 17.20 20.38
CA ALA A 6 -43.87 18.19 20.19
C ALA A 6 -43.21 17.95 18.83
N ALA A 7 -43.29 18.94 17.95
CA ALA A 7 -42.59 18.97 16.68
C ALA A 7 -41.07 19.02 16.94
N MET A 8 -40.39 17.90 16.68
CA MET A 8 -38.94 17.87 16.54
C MET A 8 -38.56 18.61 15.26
N GLY A 9 -37.82 19.70 15.40
CA GLY A 9 -37.20 20.41 14.29
C GLY A 9 -36.19 19.52 13.59
N LEU A 10 -36.54 19.10 12.38
CA LEU A 10 -35.61 18.57 11.39
C LEU A 10 -34.76 19.73 10.88
N LEU A 11 -33.49 19.77 11.30
CA LEU A 11 -32.47 20.56 10.62
C LEU A 11 -32.17 19.88 9.27
N PRO A 12 -32.27 20.59 8.14
CA PRO A 12 -31.90 20.04 6.85
C PRO A 12 -30.38 19.96 6.78
N LEU A 13 -29.83 18.75 6.92
CA LEU A 13 -28.48 18.48 6.44
C LEU A 13 -28.53 18.61 4.93
N SER A 14 -27.88 19.67 4.45
CA SER A 14 -27.58 19.97 3.07
C SER A 14 -26.88 18.77 2.44
N ALA A 15 -27.64 17.85 1.87
CA ALA A 15 -27.13 16.90 0.93
C ALA A 15 -26.72 17.69 -0.32
N CYS A 16 -25.44 18.04 -0.41
CA CYS A 16 -24.84 18.40 -1.68
C CYS A 16 -25.08 17.21 -2.61
N ALA A 17 -25.90 17.47 -3.63
CA ALA A 17 -26.16 16.56 -4.72
C ALA A 17 -24.83 16.21 -5.41
N VAL A 18 -24.29 15.04 -5.07
CA VAL A 18 -23.37 14.33 -5.95
C VAL A 18 -24.26 13.83 -7.08
N GLY A 19 -23.99 14.26 -8.31
CA GLY A 19 -24.80 13.91 -9.47
C GLY A 19 -25.02 12.41 -9.56
N ALA A 20 -26.09 12.00 -10.25
CA ALA A 20 -26.30 10.63 -10.72
C ALA A 20 -25.25 10.27 -11.80
N GLY A 21 -23.97 10.41 -11.44
CA GLY A 21 -22.82 9.93 -12.16
C GLY A 21 -22.70 8.45 -11.92
N GLN A 22 -22.40 7.72 -12.97
CA GLN A 22 -22.10 6.31 -12.94
C GLN A 22 -21.12 6.02 -11.80
N ALA A 23 -21.38 4.97 -11.00
CA ALA A 23 -20.48 4.54 -9.93
C ALA A 23 -19.06 4.36 -10.50
N PRO A 24 -18.01 4.65 -9.71
CA PRO A 24 -16.64 4.42 -10.15
C PRO A 24 -16.49 3.00 -10.70
N PRO A 25 -15.65 2.79 -11.72
CA PRO A 25 -15.52 1.47 -12.37
C PRO A 25 -15.08 0.38 -11.40
N SER A 26 -14.49 0.75 -10.27
CA SER A 26 -14.12 -0.15 -9.17
C SER A 26 -15.27 -0.53 -8.24
N GLY A 27 -16.40 0.19 -8.24
CA GLY A 27 -17.43 0.04 -7.20
C GLY A 27 -16.97 0.45 -5.79
N ALA A 28 -15.85 1.17 -5.64
CA ALA A 28 -15.27 1.53 -4.34
C ALA A 28 -16.21 2.29 -3.37
N GLN A 29 -17.23 2.94 -3.92
CA GLN A 29 -18.22 3.70 -3.15
C GLN A 29 -19.52 2.91 -2.90
N ASP A 30 -19.62 1.68 -3.40
CA ASP A 30 -20.78 0.83 -3.18
C ASP A 30 -20.84 0.42 -1.70
N PRO A 31 -22.04 0.36 -1.07
CA PRO A 31 -22.16 0.13 0.37
C PRO A 31 -21.44 -1.11 0.89
N ASP A 32 -21.51 -2.23 0.16
CA ASP A 32 -20.87 -3.49 0.54
C ASP A 32 -19.34 -3.39 0.47
N VAL A 33 -18.81 -2.64 -0.51
CA VAL A 33 -17.36 -2.42 -0.67
C VAL A 33 -16.84 -1.47 0.40
N VAL A 34 -17.60 -0.42 0.72
CA VAL A 34 -17.30 0.49 1.84
C VAL A 34 -17.25 -0.29 3.16
N ALA A 35 -18.21 -1.19 3.41
CA ALA A 35 -18.21 -2.05 4.59
C ALA A 35 -16.97 -2.97 4.65
N ALA A 36 -16.61 -3.60 3.52
CA ALA A 36 -15.43 -4.44 3.43
C ALA A 36 -14.13 -3.65 3.69
N ARG A 37 -14.02 -2.44 3.13
CA ARG A 37 -12.91 -1.53 3.42
C ARG A 37 -12.83 -1.14 4.88
N THR A 38 -13.95 -0.78 5.50
CA THR A 38 -13.96 -0.42 6.94
C THR A 38 -13.52 -1.59 7.81
N ALA A 39 -13.89 -2.82 7.45
CA ALA A 39 -13.41 -4.02 8.13
C ALA A 39 -11.91 -4.24 7.91
N ALA A 40 -11.40 -4.03 6.69
CA ALA A 40 -9.96 -4.08 6.38
C ALA A 40 -9.16 -3.06 7.22
N ALA A 41 -9.62 -1.81 7.26
CA ALA A 41 -8.98 -0.76 8.05
C ALA A 41 -8.95 -1.11 9.56
N ALA A 42 -10.04 -1.66 10.11
CA ALA A 42 -10.07 -2.09 11.51
C ALA A 42 -9.09 -3.24 11.78
N ALA A 43 -9.05 -4.25 10.90
CA ALA A 43 -8.13 -5.37 11.04
C ALA A 43 -6.65 -4.93 10.97
N GLU A 44 -6.33 -3.97 10.10
CA GLU A 44 -4.98 -3.40 9.99
C GLU A 44 -4.57 -2.63 11.25
N GLN A 45 -5.46 -1.79 11.79
CA GLN A 45 -5.19 -1.00 12.99
C GLN A 45 -4.85 -1.89 14.21
N ASP A 46 -5.57 -2.99 14.41
CA ASP A 46 -5.30 -3.91 15.52
C ASP A 46 -3.91 -4.57 15.38
N LEU A 47 -3.55 -4.97 14.16
CA LEU A 47 -2.28 -5.64 13.90
C LEU A 47 -1.08 -4.68 14.02
N ILE A 48 -1.19 -3.49 13.41
CA ILE A 48 -0.09 -2.52 13.44
C ILE A 48 0.14 -1.98 14.85
N ALA A 49 -0.92 -1.85 15.66
CA ALA A 49 -0.82 -1.49 17.07
C ALA A 49 -0.07 -2.55 17.88
N ALA A 50 -0.32 -3.84 17.62
CA ALA A 50 0.40 -4.92 18.28
C ALA A 50 1.88 -4.99 17.84
N ALA A 51 2.15 -4.74 16.56
CA ALA A 51 3.50 -4.77 15.99
C ALA A 51 4.40 -3.61 16.45
N ALA A 52 3.84 -2.52 16.96
CA ALA A 52 4.59 -1.36 17.42
C ALA A 52 5.39 -1.63 18.71
N LEU A 53 6.71 -1.42 18.67
CA LEU A 53 7.58 -1.41 19.85
C LEU A 53 7.72 -0.04 20.50
N GLY A 54 7.40 1.03 19.77
CA GLY A 54 7.52 2.41 20.21
C GLY A 54 6.19 3.16 20.19
N GLU A 55 6.24 4.43 20.57
CA GLU A 55 5.06 5.29 20.54
C GLU A 55 4.74 5.68 19.09
N PRO A 56 3.47 5.57 18.63
CA PRO A 56 3.08 6.09 17.33
C PRO A 56 3.24 7.62 17.28
N ILE A 57 4.00 8.08 16.30
CA ILE A 57 4.24 9.51 16.04
C ILE A 57 3.25 10.02 14.99
N SER A 58 3.06 9.25 13.93
CA SER A 58 2.15 9.58 12.82
C SER A 58 1.58 8.31 12.19
N THR A 59 0.38 8.44 11.64
CA THR A 59 -0.26 7.44 10.81
C THR A 59 -0.35 7.95 9.37
N SER A 60 -0.33 7.01 8.44
CA SER A 60 -0.60 7.21 7.02
C SER A 60 -1.64 6.16 6.60
N VAL A 61 -2.57 6.56 5.75
CA VAL A 61 -3.59 5.66 5.20
C VAL A 61 -3.64 5.83 3.70
N GLN A 62 -3.56 4.72 2.98
CA GLN A 62 -3.73 4.70 1.53
C GLN A 62 -4.79 3.67 1.18
N ASP A 63 -5.81 4.12 0.45
CA ASP A 63 -6.87 3.29 -0.08
C ASP A 63 -7.01 3.58 -1.57
N THR A 64 -6.73 2.55 -2.37
CA THR A 64 -6.66 2.68 -3.82
C THR A 64 -7.19 1.43 -4.50
N CYS A 65 -7.74 1.61 -5.69
CA CYS A 65 -7.99 0.54 -6.64
C CYS A 65 -7.02 0.68 -7.80
N LYS A 66 -6.17 -0.33 -8.01
CA LYS A 66 -5.23 -0.35 -9.12
C LYS A 66 -5.67 -1.34 -10.19
N ARG A 67 -5.19 -1.09 -11.41
CA ARG A 67 -5.35 -2.03 -12.49
C ARG A 67 -4.57 -3.29 -12.19
N GLY A 68 -5.21 -4.38 -12.58
CA GLY A 68 -4.74 -5.74 -12.56
C GLY A 68 -4.62 -6.37 -11.19
N SER A 69 -4.62 -7.70 -11.23
CA SER A 69 -4.32 -8.55 -10.08
C SER A 69 -3.42 -9.67 -10.54
N TYR A 70 -2.54 -10.16 -9.67
CA TYR A 70 -1.97 -11.47 -9.88
C TYR A 70 -3.07 -12.51 -9.67
N SER A 71 -3.17 -13.47 -10.60
CA SER A 71 -4.08 -14.59 -10.40
C SER A 71 -3.59 -15.40 -9.19
N ALA A 72 -4.42 -15.53 -8.16
CA ALA A 72 -4.04 -16.27 -6.97
C ALA A 72 -3.78 -17.75 -7.31
N PRO A 73 -2.80 -18.44 -6.69
CA PRO A 73 -1.86 -17.94 -5.69
C PRO A 73 -0.52 -17.39 -6.24
N TRP A 74 -0.15 -17.69 -7.49
CA TRP A 74 1.14 -17.29 -8.11
C TRP A 74 1.05 -17.17 -9.64
N GLY A 75 -0.13 -16.92 -10.19
CA GLY A 75 -0.38 -16.88 -11.61
C GLY A 75 0.01 -15.54 -12.27
N PRO A 76 -0.09 -15.45 -13.61
CA PRO A 76 0.27 -14.25 -14.36
C PRO A 76 -0.52 -13.02 -13.90
N TYR A 77 0.10 -11.86 -14.04
CA TYR A 77 -0.57 -10.58 -13.87
C TYR A 77 -1.69 -10.46 -14.90
N ASP A 78 -2.91 -10.30 -14.39
CA ASP A 78 -4.11 -10.15 -15.19
C ASP A 78 -4.53 -8.67 -15.16
N PRO A 79 -4.38 -7.91 -16.27
CA PRO A 79 -4.70 -6.49 -16.34
C PRO A 79 -6.20 -6.20 -16.48
N TYR A 80 -7.07 -7.22 -16.51
CA TYR A 80 -8.50 -7.08 -16.71
C TYR A 80 -9.29 -6.86 -15.43
N TYR A 81 -8.65 -6.84 -14.26
CA TYR A 81 -9.31 -6.60 -12.98
C TYR A 81 -8.96 -5.22 -12.42
N TRP A 82 -9.84 -4.66 -11.60
CA TRP A 82 -9.50 -3.69 -10.58
C TRP A 82 -9.25 -4.43 -9.28
N SER A 83 -8.11 -4.20 -8.64
CA SER A 83 -7.79 -4.72 -7.31
C SER A 83 -7.73 -3.56 -6.33
N CYS A 84 -8.63 -3.55 -5.35
CA CYS A 84 -8.67 -2.54 -4.31
C CYS A 84 -8.04 -3.06 -3.02
N GLY A 85 -7.22 -2.21 -2.42
CA GLY A 85 -6.53 -2.51 -1.18
C GLY A 85 -6.46 -1.29 -0.28
N HIS A 86 -6.49 -1.58 1.01
CA HIS A 86 -6.24 -0.63 2.07
C HIS A 86 -4.82 -0.88 2.61
N VAL A 87 -4.13 0.18 2.95
CA VAL A 87 -2.82 0.14 3.59
C VAL A 87 -2.81 1.14 4.73
N THR A 88 -2.47 0.65 5.90
CA THR A 88 -2.20 1.46 7.08
C THR A 88 -0.71 1.40 7.35
N SER A 89 -0.09 2.56 7.50
CA SER A 89 1.31 2.65 7.91
C SER A 89 1.46 3.56 9.12
N TRP A 90 2.30 3.15 10.07
CA TRP A 90 2.62 3.92 11.27
C TRP A 90 4.10 4.27 11.27
N VAL A 91 4.40 5.51 11.61
CA VAL A 91 5.75 5.93 11.96
C VAL A 91 5.82 5.93 13.48
N VAL A 92 6.70 5.10 14.01
CA VAL A 92 6.84 4.89 15.45
C VAL A 92 8.23 5.31 15.92
N SER A 93 8.29 5.82 17.16
CA SER A 93 9.53 6.17 17.80
C SER A 93 10.38 4.93 18.10
N THR A 94 11.67 5.14 18.32
CA THR A 94 12.62 4.08 18.67
C THR A 94 13.19 4.32 20.06
N ALA A 95 13.46 3.25 20.79
CA ALA A 95 14.10 3.32 22.12
C ALA A 95 15.64 3.30 22.02
N THR A 96 16.18 2.96 20.85
CA THR A 96 17.62 2.83 20.58
C THR A 96 18.00 3.61 19.33
N ALA A 97 19.21 4.17 19.33
CA ALA A 97 19.83 4.78 18.15
C ALA A 97 20.72 3.79 17.37
N ASP A 98 20.78 2.53 17.78
CA ASP A 98 21.54 1.47 17.09
C ASP A 98 20.64 0.69 16.12
N PRO A 99 20.83 0.83 14.79
CA PRO A 99 20.03 0.10 13.82
C PRO A 99 20.17 -1.42 13.91
N ALA A 100 21.35 -1.94 14.29
CA ALA A 100 21.53 -3.39 14.40
C ALA A 100 20.66 -3.98 15.51
N GLN A 101 20.64 -3.31 16.68
CA GLN A 101 19.75 -3.67 17.78
C GLN A 101 18.29 -3.52 17.38
N LEU A 102 17.93 -2.44 16.69
CA LEU A 102 16.55 -2.17 16.26
C LEU A 102 16.01 -3.25 15.29
N ILE A 103 16.83 -3.71 14.35
CA ILE A 103 16.49 -4.80 13.42
C ILE A 103 16.23 -6.09 14.21
N ALA A 104 17.12 -6.44 15.15
CA ALA A 104 16.99 -7.63 15.98
C ALA A 104 15.74 -7.59 16.88
N ASP A 105 15.47 -6.44 17.50
CA ASP A 105 14.31 -6.23 18.38
C ASP A 105 12.99 -6.42 17.62
N TYR A 106 12.86 -5.86 16.42
CA TYR A 106 11.65 -6.02 15.62
C TYR A 106 11.44 -7.47 15.15
N ARG A 107 12.51 -8.16 14.74
CA ARG A 107 12.44 -9.59 14.38
C ARG A 107 11.94 -10.42 15.56
N ALA A 108 12.52 -10.21 16.74
CA ALA A 108 12.15 -10.93 17.96
C ALA A 108 10.72 -10.61 18.44
N HIS A 109 10.32 -9.33 18.37
CA HIS A 109 8.99 -8.88 18.75
C HIS A 109 7.91 -9.50 17.87
N LEU A 110 8.08 -9.45 16.54
CA LEU A 110 7.12 -10.02 15.60
C LEU A 110 6.98 -11.54 15.77
N ALA A 111 8.09 -12.24 16.04
CA ALA A 111 8.05 -13.66 16.41
C ALA A 111 7.28 -13.88 17.73
N GLY A 112 7.48 -13.03 18.73
CA GLY A 112 6.77 -13.07 20.02
C GLY A 112 5.26 -12.84 19.89
N LEU A 113 4.82 -12.10 18.88
CA LEU A 113 3.40 -11.90 18.54
C LEU A 113 2.76 -13.10 17.84
N GLY A 114 3.53 -14.15 17.54
CA GLY A 114 3.07 -15.31 16.79
C GLY A 114 3.03 -15.09 15.28
N CYS A 115 3.73 -14.07 14.78
CA CYS A 115 4.02 -13.92 13.36
C CYS A 115 5.31 -14.66 12.99
N THR A 116 5.45 -15.02 11.73
CA THR A 116 6.64 -15.67 11.18
C THR A 116 7.41 -14.60 10.39
N PRO A 117 8.52 -14.06 10.93
CA PRO A 117 9.40 -13.16 10.18
C PRO A 117 9.94 -13.85 8.92
N ASP A 118 10.03 -13.10 7.83
CA ASP A 118 10.80 -13.51 6.66
C ASP A 118 12.28 -13.40 6.99
N GLU A 119 12.85 -14.53 7.37
CA GLU A 119 14.25 -14.64 7.78
C GLU A 119 15.19 -14.15 6.68
N ALA A 120 14.87 -14.36 5.39
CA ALA A 120 15.72 -13.89 4.31
C ALA A 120 15.70 -12.36 4.19
N ALA A 121 14.54 -11.72 4.40
CA ALA A 121 14.43 -10.26 4.39
C ALA A 121 15.15 -9.61 5.58
N PHE A 122 14.98 -10.18 6.78
CA PHE A 122 15.65 -9.69 7.99
C PHE A 122 17.15 -9.93 7.96
N ASP A 123 17.61 -11.10 7.51
CA ASP A 123 19.04 -11.40 7.37
C ASP A 123 19.68 -10.48 6.32
N MET A 124 19.04 -10.28 5.17
CA MET A 124 19.52 -9.32 4.16
C MET A 124 19.65 -7.91 4.74
N THR A 125 18.66 -7.44 5.50
CA THR A 125 18.71 -6.11 6.14
C THR A 125 19.86 -6.00 7.13
N ALA A 126 20.06 -7.03 7.97
CA ALA A 126 21.15 -7.05 8.94
C ALA A 126 22.53 -7.10 8.25
N ASP A 127 22.68 -7.93 7.22
CA ASP A 127 23.92 -8.08 6.47
C ASP A 127 24.29 -6.78 5.73
N TYR A 128 23.31 -6.11 5.11
CA TYR A 128 23.54 -4.82 4.44
C TYR A 128 23.99 -3.75 5.44
N TRP A 129 23.35 -3.68 6.60
CA TRP A 129 23.77 -2.76 7.65
C TRP A 129 25.20 -3.06 8.14
N GLN A 130 25.52 -4.34 8.35
CA GLN A 130 26.85 -4.76 8.78
C GLN A 130 27.93 -4.42 7.74
N MET A 131 27.61 -4.58 6.45
CA MET A 131 28.56 -4.38 5.36
C MET A 131 28.79 -2.91 5.02
N TYR A 132 27.73 -2.08 5.09
CA TYR A 132 27.74 -0.73 4.54
C TYR A 132 27.36 0.39 5.52
N GLY A 133 26.79 0.12 6.69
CA GLY A 133 26.19 1.16 7.55
C GLY A 133 27.16 2.13 8.23
N VAL A 134 28.00 1.64 9.14
CA VAL A 134 28.66 2.51 10.15
C VAL A 134 29.94 3.20 9.65
N PRO A 135 30.51 2.81 8.50
CA PRO A 135 31.34 3.76 7.74
C PRO A 135 31.13 3.73 6.21
N GLY A 136 30.19 2.92 5.71
CA GLY A 136 30.26 2.41 4.35
C GLY A 136 29.60 3.31 3.31
N GLN A 137 30.13 3.19 2.12
CA GLN A 137 29.50 3.65 0.91
C GLN A 137 28.84 2.46 0.22
N ASN A 138 27.76 2.70 -0.52
CA ASN A 138 27.21 1.70 -1.42
C ASN A 138 28.23 1.37 -2.54
N ALA A 139 27.89 0.43 -3.43
CA ALA A 139 28.77 0.03 -4.54
C ALA A 139 29.14 1.19 -5.49
N ASN A 140 28.43 2.32 -5.44
CA ASN A 140 28.65 3.50 -6.26
C ASN A 140 29.50 4.58 -5.55
N GLY A 141 29.92 4.35 -4.31
CA GLY A 141 30.69 5.33 -3.53
C GLY A 141 29.84 6.40 -2.83
N GLU A 142 28.51 6.23 -2.78
CA GLU A 142 27.61 7.14 -2.06
C GLU A 142 27.44 6.68 -0.61
N PRO A 143 27.29 7.60 0.36
CA PRO A 143 27.05 7.22 1.76
C PRO A 143 25.88 6.26 1.88
N TYR A 144 26.10 5.10 2.49
CA TYR A 144 25.03 4.16 2.80
C TYR A 144 24.52 4.42 4.21
N THR A 145 23.24 4.67 4.32
CA THR A 145 22.58 5.07 5.56
C THR A 145 21.48 4.08 5.94
N VAL A 146 20.89 4.27 7.11
CA VAL A 146 19.72 3.48 7.53
C VAL A 146 18.55 3.61 6.54
N ASP A 147 18.45 4.73 5.80
CA ASP A 147 17.37 4.98 4.85
C ASP A 147 17.45 4.08 3.61
N ASP A 148 18.64 3.54 3.33
CA ASP A 148 18.91 2.64 2.22
C ASP A 148 18.61 1.16 2.55
N LEU A 149 18.15 0.87 3.78
CA LEU A 149 17.86 -0.49 4.20
C LEU A 149 16.58 -1.03 3.52
N PRO A 150 16.61 -2.27 2.98
CA PRO A 150 15.48 -2.87 2.28
C PRO A 150 14.27 -3.19 3.19
N GLY A 151 14.49 -3.33 4.51
CA GLY A 151 13.44 -3.62 5.48
C GLY A 151 13.14 -5.11 5.63
N GLY A 152 12.19 -5.43 6.52
CA GLY A 152 11.75 -6.80 6.82
C GLY A 152 10.24 -6.97 6.66
N THR A 153 9.80 -8.21 6.61
CA THR A 153 8.37 -8.56 6.61
C THR A 153 8.10 -9.73 7.54
N ALA A 154 6.87 -9.86 8.02
CA ALA A 154 6.43 -11.02 8.80
C ALA A 154 4.98 -11.38 8.44
N VAL A 155 4.68 -12.68 8.39
CA VAL A 155 3.32 -13.19 8.14
C VAL A 155 2.74 -13.76 9.43
N CYS A 156 1.63 -13.21 9.88
CA CYS A 156 0.94 -13.62 11.10
C CYS A 156 0.08 -14.86 10.87
N ALA A 157 -0.31 -15.54 11.96
CA ALA A 157 -1.01 -16.83 11.90
C ALA A 157 -2.35 -16.80 11.12
N ASP A 158 -2.96 -15.63 10.99
CA ASP A 158 -4.18 -15.38 10.21
C ASP A 158 -3.91 -15.00 8.74
N GLY A 159 -2.65 -15.07 8.31
CA GLY A 159 -2.21 -14.77 6.95
C GLY A 159 -1.99 -13.27 6.67
N ARG A 160 -2.21 -12.38 7.65
CA ARG A 160 -1.91 -10.96 7.49
C ARG A 160 -0.41 -10.70 7.54
N THR A 161 0.06 -9.71 6.79
CA THR A 161 1.48 -9.37 6.69
C THR A 161 1.76 -8.02 7.36
N VAL A 162 2.87 -7.96 8.09
CA VAL A 162 3.45 -6.72 8.61
C VAL A 162 4.75 -6.45 7.87
N GLY A 163 4.87 -5.27 7.27
CA GLY A 163 6.12 -4.72 6.76
C GLY A 163 6.80 -3.86 7.82
N VAL A 164 8.13 -3.89 7.84
CA VAL A 164 8.97 -3.08 8.73
C VAL A 164 10.05 -2.41 7.89
N ALA A 165 10.17 -1.09 7.98
CA ALA A 165 11.30 -0.37 7.41
C ALA A 165 11.95 0.53 8.47
N PHE A 166 13.28 0.60 8.43
CA PHE A 166 14.09 1.36 9.36
C PHE A 166 14.53 2.63 8.68
N ARG A 167 14.31 3.80 9.31
CA ARG A 167 14.59 5.09 8.69
C ARG A 167 15.20 6.06 9.69
N SER A 168 15.94 7.04 9.19
CA SER A 168 16.31 8.21 9.96
C SER A 168 15.13 9.18 10.00
N ALA A 169 15.00 9.94 11.08
CA ALA A 169 13.99 10.98 11.19
C ALA A 169 14.21 12.10 10.16
N ALA A 170 15.47 12.39 9.82
CA ALA A 170 15.84 13.49 8.93
C ALA A 170 15.75 13.13 7.44
N GLY A 171 16.04 11.87 7.09
CA GLY A 171 15.92 11.33 5.74
C GLY A 171 14.52 10.79 5.42
N PHE A 172 13.58 10.88 6.37
CA PHE A 172 12.23 10.43 6.17
C PHE A 172 11.51 11.26 5.10
N ASP A 173 11.24 10.63 3.96
CA ASP A 173 10.32 11.15 2.95
C ASP A 173 9.06 10.29 2.82
N THR A 174 8.02 10.91 2.26
CA THR A 174 6.75 10.22 2.04
C THR A 174 6.73 9.41 0.75
N THR A 175 7.71 9.59 -0.14
CA THR A 175 7.72 8.95 -1.47
C THR A 175 7.90 7.43 -1.35
N THR A 176 8.61 6.98 -0.31
CA THR A 176 8.84 5.55 -0.03
C THR A 176 7.59 4.80 0.44
N PHE A 177 6.52 5.51 0.84
CA PHE A 177 5.29 4.92 1.37
C PHE A 177 4.20 4.69 0.32
N PHE A 178 4.24 5.44 -0.79
CA PHE A 178 3.16 5.44 -1.78
C PHE A 178 3.47 4.47 -2.91
N THR A 179 3.32 3.18 -2.65
CA THR A 179 3.53 2.14 -3.67
C THR A 179 2.38 2.02 -4.68
N TYR A 180 1.25 2.71 -4.46
CA TYR A 180 0.03 2.50 -5.25
C TYR A 180 -0.34 3.61 -6.24
N ALA A 181 0.47 4.66 -6.39
CA ALA A 181 0.12 5.81 -7.24
C ALA A 181 0.74 5.78 -8.65
N GLU A 182 1.40 4.69 -9.05
CA GLU A 182 1.93 4.57 -10.42
C GLU A 182 0.93 3.80 -11.30
N GLY A 183 -0.05 4.50 -11.88
CA GLY A 183 -0.95 3.90 -12.88
C GLY A 183 -2.28 4.61 -13.11
N ASP A 184 -3.13 3.98 -13.92
CA ASP A 184 -4.53 4.35 -14.24
C ASP A 184 -5.52 4.09 -13.08
N GLY A 185 -5.03 4.07 -11.83
CA GLY A 185 -5.79 3.70 -10.63
C GLY A 185 -6.76 4.77 -10.10
N GLU A 186 -7.74 4.33 -9.30
CA GLU A 186 -8.60 5.20 -8.49
C GLU A 186 -8.00 5.37 -7.10
N THR A 187 -7.71 6.61 -6.72
CA THR A 187 -7.37 6.97 -5.33
C THR A 187 -8.64 7.30 -4.57
N ILE A 188 -8.90 6.53 -3.51
CA ILE A 188 -10.09 6.71 -2.69
C ILE A 188 -9.76 7.52 -1.43
N THR A 189 -8.63 7.20 -0.78
CA THR A 189 -8.09 7.97 0.34
C THR A 189 -6.58 7.94 0.26
N ASN A 190 -5.94 9.07 0.50
CA ASN A 190 -4.49 9.17 0.58
C ASN A 190 -4.13 10.22 1.64
N GLU A 191 -3.94 9.73 2.86
CA GLU A 191 -3.57 10.53 4.02
C GLU A 191 -2.07 10.31 4.29
N PRO A 192 -1.20 11.27 3.92
CA PRO A 192 0.24 11.14 4.14
C PRO A 192 0.59 11.28 5.62
N PRO A 193 1.75 10.76 6.06
CA PRO A 193 2.21 10.97 7.43
C PRO A 193 2.57 12.45 7.67
N ASN A 194 2.40 12.89 8.92
CA ASN A 194 2.73 14.24 9.38
C ASN A 194 4.26 14.39 9.59
N LEU A 195 4.96 14.82 8.55
CA LEU A 195 6.40 15.06 8.56
C LEU A 195 6.86 16.01 9.69
N ALA A 196 6.08 17.07 9.96
CA ALA A 196 6.44 18.04 10.99
C ALA A 196 6.43 17.39 12.39
N ALA A 197 5.47 16.50 12.65
CA ALA A 197 5.42 15.75 13.91
C ALA A 197 6.59 14.75 14.03
N ILE A 198 6.95 14.09 12.92
CA ILE A 198 8.07 13.14 12.86
C ILE A 198 9.39 13.85 13.20
N HIS A 199 9.69 14.95 12.50
CA HIS A 199 10.92 15.71 12.71
C HIS A 199 10.98 16.35 14.10
N ALA A 200 9.84 16.68 14.72
CA ALA A 200 9.81 17.28 16.04
C ALA A 200 9.98 16.27 17.20
N ARG A 201 9.62 15.00 16.99
CA ARG A 201 9.49 14.00 18.07
C ARG A 201 10.47 12.84 17.98
N ALA A 202 11.12 12.62 16.84
CA ALA A 202 12.06 11.52 16.66
C ALA A 202 13.51 12.02 16.84
N PRO A 203 14.29 11.48 17.78
CA PRO A 203 15.62 11.99 18.09
C PRO A 203 16.63 11.70 16.97
N GLU A 204 16.59 10.52 16.33
CA GLU A 204 17.50 10.15 15.22
C GLU A 204 16.89 9.09 14.28
N LEU A 205 16.29 8.03 14.83
CA LEU A 205 15.71 6.92 14.07
C LEU A 205 14.20 6.78 14.31
N VAL A 206 13.51 6.33 13.26
CA VAL A 206 12.10 5.91 13.31
C VAL A 206 11.96 4.54 12.68
N VAL A 207 10.89 3.83 13.06
CA VAL A 207 10.46 2.63 12.34
C VAL A 207 9.14 2.90 11.66
N VAL A 208 9.07 2.40 10.44
CA VAL A 208 7.87 2.38 9.64
C VAL A 208 7.28 0.99 9.73
N LEU A 209 6.05 0.91 10.20
CA LEU A 209 5.25 -0.29 10.14
C LEU A 209 4.22 -0.12 9.05
N SER A 210 3.94 -1.18 8.31
CA SER A 210 2.86 -1.19 7.33
C SER A 210 2.11 -2.51 7.35
N THR A 211 0.81 -2.44 7.10
CA THR A 211 -0.07 -3.59 6.94
C THR A 211 -0.98 -3.31 5.76
N SER A 212 -1.29 -4.33 4.97
CA SER A 212 -2.15 -4.17 3.80
C SER A 212 -3.19 -5.27 3.70
N THR A 213 -4.38 -4.90 3.25
CA THR A 213 -5.51 -5.81 3.06
C THR A 213 -6.20 -5.51 1.74
N GLY A 214 -6.23 -6.50 0.85
CA GLY A 214 -7.11 -6.48 -0.32
C GLY A 214 -8.55 -6.75 0.11
N TYR A 215 -9.50 -5.89 -0.28
CA TYR A 215 -10.90 -6.03 0.14
C TYR A 215 -11.89 -6.13 -1.03
N HIS A 216 -11.45 -5.85 -2.26
CA HIS A 216 -12.32 -5.90 -3.42
C HIS A 216 -11.57 -6.19 -4.72
N THR A 217 -12.17 -6.99 -5.60
CA THR A 217 -11.66 -7.21 -6.95
C THR A 217 -12.82 -7.35 -7.91
N VAL A 218 -12.83 -6.56 -8.99
CA VAL A 218 -13.88 -6.58 -10.02
C VAL A 218 -13.31 -6.56 -11.42
N LEU A 219 -14.03 -7.17 -12.36
CA LEU A 219 -13.67 -7.12 -13.77
C LEU A 219 -13.79 -5.69 -14.29
N ARG A 220 -12.72 -5.20 -14.91
CA ARG A 220 -12.67 -3.92 -15.61
C ARG A 220 -13.56 -4.01 -16.85
N ARG A 221 -14.74 -3.39 -16.80
CA ARG A 221 -15.58 -3.16 -17.98
C ARG A 221 -14.94 -2.06 -18.83
N GLU A 222 -13.92 -2.39 -19.62
CA GLU A 222 -13.63 -1.54 -20.79
C GLU A 222 -14.80 -1.71 -21.79
N PRO A 223 -15.31 -0.65 -22.44
CA PRO A 223 -15.94 -0.88 -23.74
C PRO A 223 -14.88 -1.58 -24.60
N GLU A 224 -15.21 -2.73 -25.19
CA GLU A 224 -14.33 -3.34 -26.20
C GLU A 224 -13.88 -2.22 -27.13
N PRO A 225 -12.56 -2.01 -27.36
CA PRO A 225 -12.16 -1.17 -28.46
C PRO A 225 -12.91 -1.72 -29.68
N PRO A 226 -13.58 -0.88 -30.49
CA PRO A 226 -14.27 -1.37 -31.66
C PRO A 226 -13.26 -2.23 -32.40
N SER A 227 -13.62 -3.49 -32.63
CA SER A 227 -12.81 -4.43 -33.38
C SER A 227 -12.75 -3.95 -34.83
N THR A 228 -12.03 -2.87 -35.10
CA THR A 228 -11.38 -2.70 -36.38
C THR A 228 -10.31 -3.78 -36.38
N PRO A 229 -10.43 -4.81 -37.23
CA PRO A 229 -9.32 -5.74 -37.42
C PRO A 229 -8.11 -4.87 -37.73
N GLU A 230 -7.02 -5.02 -36.98
CA GLU A 230 -5.76 -4.44 -37.43
C GLU A 230 -5.54 -4.96 -38.85
N PRO A 231 -5.31 -4.08 -39.85
CA PRO A 231 -5.03 -4.56 -41.20
C PRO A 231 -3.79 -5.44 -41.10
N GLY A 232 -3.97 -6.74 -41.34
CA GLY A 232 -2.90 -7.71 -41.25
C GLY A 232 -1.73 -7.24 -42.11
N TYR A 233 -0.51 -7.35 -41.58
CA TYR A 233 0.70 -6.95 -42.30
C TYR A 233 0.76 -7.65 -43.65
N CYS A 234 0.87 -6.88 -44.74
CA CYS A 234 1.10 -7.43 -46.07
C CYS A 234 2.47 -8.11 -46.11
N ALA A 235 2.49 -9.38 -46.52
CA ALA A 235 3.74 -10.09 -46.75
C ALA A 235 4.23 -9.81 -48.18
N CYS A 236 5.32 -9.06 -48.31
CA CYS A 236 5.95 -8.78 -49.60
C CYS A 236 7.25 -9.59 -49.72
N TYR A 237 7.30 -10.53 -50.67
CA TYR A 237 8.53 -11.26 -51.01
C TYR A 237 9.18 -10.65 -52.25
N SER A 238 10.51 -10.48 -52.20
CA SER A 238 11.32 -9.95 -53.29
C SER A 238 11.03 -10.68 -54.62
N GLY A 239 10.53 -9.95 -55.62
CA GLY A 239 10.21 -10.47 -56.94
C GLY A 239 8.76 -10.93 -57.15
N SER A 240 7.86 -10.69 -56.19
CA SER A 240 6.43 -11.03 -56.31
C SER A 240 5.50 -9.90 -55.84
N THR A 241 4.24 -9.94 -56.25
CA THR A 241 3.19 -9.04 -55.75
C THR A 241 2.86 -9.38 -54.30
N CYS A 242 2.79 -8.36 -53.45
CA CYS A 242 2.50 -8.53 -52.02
C CYS A 242 1.12 -9.15 -51.81
N ASP A 243 1.01 -10.06 -50.84
CA ASP A 243 -0.25 -10.67 -50.45
C ASP A 243 -0.77 -9.97 -49.18
N CYS A 244 -1.94 -9.33 -49.30
CA CYS A 244 -2.57 -8.54 -48.25
C CYS A 244 -3.94 -9.14 -47.91
N PRO A 245 -4.25 -9.42 -46.62
CA PRO A 245 -5.59 -9.89 -46.25
C PRO A 245 -6.62 -8.77 -46.44
N GLY A 246 -7.47 -8.89 -47.45
CA GLY A 246 -8.56 -7.93 -47.74
C GLY A 246 -8.82 -7.63 -49.21
N GLY A 247 -7.91 -8.03 -50.12
CA GLY A 247 -8.01 -7.80 -51.57
C GLY A 247 -7.03 -6.76 -52.09
#